data_AF-A0A7J4UVU9-F1
#
_entry.id   AF-A0A7J4UVU9-F1
#
_cell.length_a   1.000
_cell.length_b   1.000
_cell.length_c   1.000
_cell.angle_alpha   90.00
_cell.angle_beta   90.00
_cell.angle_gamma   90.00
#
_symmetry.space_group_name_H-M   'P 1'
#
loop_
_entity.id
_entity.type
_entity.pdbx_description
1 polymer ?
#
loop_
_entity_poly.entity_id
_entity_poly.type
_entity_poly.pdbx_seq_one_letter_code
_entity_poly.pdbx_strand_id
1 'polypeptide(L)'
;MKLQPYVTRLNESKEFKTFSKEHKDAFVAAGFFVIDFESGKNIHQIDYYVPSKKKVAAFTLDKGIKLQMMDMLNEKAPEKLDLQTKIDLATIKGILQDEMHNRNITEDIKKIIAIIQNLDGKRIWNVTCMLSGMELLRAHVEDSSESILKMERVSMLDIIKKVSPEQFKAMQGQQTGEGAQPTQMATSAAPSADAKSLAAEKIKKLQALEEQIEKQKVELQKQLNQIKDSKQSKSAKKKK
;
A
#
# COMPACT_ATOMS: atom_id res chain seq x y z
N MET A 1 11.90 0.13 15.36
CA MET A 1 11.87 -1.34 15.15
C MET A 1 12.76 -1.64 13.97
N LYS A 2 13.73 -2.54 14.16
CA LYS A 2 14.67 -2.97 13.13
C LYS A 2 14.04 -3.96 12.16
N LEU A 3 14.71 -4.30 11.07
CA LEU A 3 14.24 -5.28 10.09
C LEU A 3 14.19 -6.72 10.65
N GLN A 4 15.15 -7.08 11.51
CA GLN A 4 15.38 -8.44 11.97
C GLN A 4 14.18 -9.13 12.64
N PRO A 5 13.42 -8.49 13.56
CA PRO A 5 12.23 -9.10 14.15
C PRO A 5 11.17 -9.56 13.14
N TYR A 6 11.00 -8.82 12.03
CA TYR A 6 10.05 -9.17 10.98
C TYR A 6 10.48 -10.43 10.24
N VAL A 7 11.78 -10.56 9.96
CA VAL A 7 12.33 -11.76 9.31
C VAL A 7 12.29 -12.96 10.23
N THR A 8 12.60 -12.79 11.53
CA THR A 8 12.48 -13.88 12.51
C THR A 8 11.04 -14.41 12.56
N ARG A 9 10.06 -13.52 12.68
CA ARG A 9 8.64 -13.89 12.68
C ARG A 9 8.23 -14.60 11.39
N LEU A 10 8.76 -14.17 10.24
CA LEU A 10 8.50 -14.82 8.97
C LEU A 10 9.10 -16.24 8.92
N ASN A 11 10.34 -16.41 9.38
CA ASN A 11 11.05 -17.69 9.38
C ASN A 11 10.36 -18.76 10.25
N GLU A 12 9.64 -18.35 11.28
CA GLU A 12 8.90 -19.24 12.15
C GLU A 12 7.61 -19.78 11.51
N SER A 13 7.09 -19.08 10.50
CA SER A 13 5.82 -19.38 9.84
C SER A 13 5.84 -20.65 8.99
N LYS A 14 4.66 -21.26 8.83
CA LYS A 14 4.51 -22.47 8.00
C LYS A 14 4.66 -22.13 6.53
N GLU A 15 4.10 -20.99 6.12
CA GLU A 15 4.11 -20.45 4.77
C GLU A 15 5.55 -20.28 4.28
N PHE A 16 6.41 -19.65 5.09
CA PHE A 16 7.81 -19.47 4.74
C PHE A 16 8.60 -20.78 4.75
N LYS A 17 8.35 -21.68 5.71
CA LYS A 17 8.98 -23.00 5.74
C LYS A 17 8.65 -23.85 4.52
N THR A 18 7.45 -23.75 3.98
CA THR A 18 7.08 -24.38 2.70
C THR A 18 7.78 -23.70 1.53
N PHE A 19 7.69 -22.37 1.45
CA PHE A 19 8.34 -21.57 0.41
C PHE A 19 9.85 -21.83 0.32
N SER A 20 10.57 -21.80 1.45
CA SER A 20 12.03 -22.02 1.51
C SER A 20 12.45 -23.43 1.08
N LYS A 21 11.59 -24.44 1.24
CA LYS A 21 11.85 -25.79 0.73
C LYS A 21 11.73 -25.85 -0.80
N GLU A 22 10.76 -25.14 -1.36
CA GLU A 22 10.50 -25.07 -2.80
C GLU A 22 11.46 -24.14 -3.54
N HIS A 23 11.93 -23.09 -2.89
CA HIS A 23 12.75 -22.01 -3.46
C HIS A 23 14.02 -21.79 -2.65
N LYS A 24 14.93 -22.77 -2.72
CA LYS A 24 16.21 -22.76 -1.98
C LYS A 24 17.19 -21.68 -2.44
N ASP A 25 17.02 -21.19 -3.67
CA ASP A 25 17.79 -20.10 -4.27
C ASP A 25 17.24 -18.72 -3.90
N ALA A 26 16.11 -18.64 -3.19
CA ALA A 26 15.50 -17.38 -2.83
C ALA A 26 16.31 -16.63 -1.76
N PHE A 27 16.32 -15.29 -1.86
CA PHE A 27 16.97 -14.43 -0.87
C PHE A 27 16.17 -13.15 -0.62
N VAL A 28 16.33 -12.56 0.56
CA VAL A 28 15.67 -11.28 0.90
C VAL A 28 16.20 -10.20 -0.02
N ALA A 29 15.31 -9.56 -0.77
CA ALA A 29 15.62 -8.50 -1.72
C ALA A 29 15.28 -7.12 -1.16
N ALA A 30 14.14 -7.01 -0.48
CA ALA A 30 13.69 -5.74 0.08
C ALA A 30 12.79 -5.92 1.32
N GLY A 31 12.69 -4.86 2.11
CA GLY A 31 11.65 -4.70 3.12
C GLY A 31 10.78 -3.49 2.76
N PHE A 32 9.47 -3.67 2.73
CA PHE A 32 8.48 -2.64 2.41
C PHE A 32 7.63 -2.33 3.64
N PHE A 33 7.56 -1.05 3.99
CA PHE A 33 6.92 -0.59 5.22
C PHE A 33 6.03 0.60 4.95
N VAL A 34 4.78 0.53 5.38
CA VAL A 34 3.86 1.67 5.42
C VAL A 34 3.58 2.00 6.86
N ILE A 35 3.92 3.23 7.26
CA ILE A 35 3.65 3.77 8.59
C ILE A 35 2.62 4.87 8.42
N ASP A 36 1.39 4.61 8.86
CA ASP A 36 0.27 5.55 8.76
C ASP A 36 0.02 6.21 10.11
N PHE A 37 0.42 7.48 10.25
CA PHE A 37 0.29 8.22 11.50
C PHE A 37 -1.14 8.73 11.74
N GLU A 38 -2.01 8.70 10.72
CA GLU A 38 -3.39 9.15 10.86
C GLU A 38 -4.31 7.99 11.26
N SER A 39 -4.21 6.86 10.55
CA SER A 39 -5.08 5.71 10.81
C SER A 39 -4.48 4.66 11.75
N GLY A 40 -3.17 4.74 12.02
CA GLY A 40 -2.43 3.72 12.77
C GLY A 40 -2.31 2.36 12.04
N LYS A 41 -2.79 2.28 10.79
CA LYS A 41 -2.74 1.05 10.00
C LYS A 41 -1.39 0.92 9.32
N ASN A 42 -0.49 0.22 9.98
CA ASN A 42 0.82 -0.08 9.42
C ASN A 42 0.78 -1.32 8.54
N ILE A 43 1.65 -1.35 7.52
CA ILE A 43 1.85 -2.52 6.66
C ILE A 43 3.33 -2.87 6.70
N HIS A 44 3.62 -4.15 6.93
CA HIS A 44 4.98 -4.70 6.92
C HIS A 44 5.03 -5.85 5.92
N GLN A 45 5.93 -5.72 4.95
CA GLN A 45 6.13 -6.70 3.90
C GLN A 45 7.62 -6.98 3.73
N ILE A 46 7.97 -8.25 3.53
CA ILE A 46 9.33 -8.70 3.21
C ILE A 46 9.31 -9.38 1.85
N ASP A 47 10.16 -8.90 0.95
CA ASP A 47 10.21 -9.38 -0.42
C ASP A 47 11.43 -10.28 -0.60
N TYR A 48 11.17 -11.50 -1.07
CA TYR A 48 12.20 -12.45 -1.48
C TYR A 48 12.29 -12.49 -2.99
N TYR A 49 13.49 -12.35 -3.54
CA TYR A 49 13.72 -12.62 -4.95
C TYR A 49 13.96 -14.11 -5.16
N VAL A 50 13.34 -14.69 -6.19
CA VAL A 50 13.49 -16.09 -6.60
C VAL A 50 14.17 -16.14 -7.97
N PRO A 51 15.51 -16.27 -8.03
CA PRO A 51 16.29 -16.20 -9.27
C PRO A 51 15.83 -17.19 -10.35
N SER A 52 15.57 -18.44 -9.96
CA SER A 52 15.11 -19.52 -10.85
C SER A 52 13.82 -19.20 -11.59
N LYS A 53 12.95 -18.38 -10.99
CA LYS A 53 11.65 -17.98 -11.57
C LYS A 53 11.64 -16.55 -12.10
N LYS A 54 12.69 -15.75 -11.84
CA LYS A 54 12.73 -14.29 -12.08
C LYS A 54 11.50 -13.56 -11.50
N LYS A 55 11.07 -13.97 -10.31
CA LYS A 55 9.88 -13.43 -9.61
C LYS A 55 10.22 -12.94 -8.22
N VAL A 56 9.36 -12.09 -7.67
CA VAL A 56 9.40 -11.64 -6.28
C VAL A 56 8.29 -12.31 -5.48
N ALA A 57 8.63 -12.88 -4.34
CA ALA A 57 7.71 -13.41 -3.35
C ALA A 57 7.53 -12.38 -2.23
N ALA A 58 6.39 -11.70 -2.21
CA ALA A 58 6.04 -10.73 -1.18
C ALA A 58 5.31 -11.40 -0.02
N PHE A 59 5.84 -11.21 1.19
CA PHE A 59 5.24 -11.70 2.42
C PHE A 59 4.70 -10.54 3.27
N THR A 60 3.39 -10.37 3.34
CA THR A 60 2.74 -9.41 4.25
C THR A 60 2.56 -10.02 5.65
N LEU A 61 2.85 -9.26 6.71
CA LEU A 61 2.96 -9.78 8.10
C LEU A 61 1.81 -9.37 9.05
N ASP A 62 1.01 -8.35 8.74
CA ASP A 62 0.12 -7.71 9.74
C ASP A 62 -1.11 -8.53 10.13
N LYS A 63 -1.79 -9.15 9.15
CA LYS A 63 -3.06 -9.90 9.35
C LYS A 63 -2.87 -11.40 9.12
N GLY A 64 -1.80 -11.94 9.69
CA GLY A 64 -1.27 -13.25 9.31
C GLY A 64 -0.33 -13.14 8.11
N ILE A 65 0.41 -14.22 7.87
CA ILE A 65 1.45 -14.26 6.84
C ILE A 65 0.79 -14.64 5.52
N LYS A 66 0.86 -13.72 4.55
CA LYS A 66 0.33 -13.93 3.20
C LYS A 66 1.46 -13.87 2.20
N LEU A 67 1.59 -14.91 1.40
CA LEU A 67 2.54 -14.98 0.29
C LEU A 67 1.85 -14.59 -1.01
N GLN A 68 2.45 -13.65 -1.75
CA GLN A 68 2.06 -13.31 -3.11
C GLN A 68 3.27 -13.37 -4.03
N MET A 69 3.16 -14.13 -5.12
CA MET A 69 4.17 -14.15 -6.18
C MET A 69 3.87 -13.04 -7.19
N MET A 70 4.86 -12.24 -7.52
CA MET A 70 4.78 -11.11 -8.44
C MET A 70 5.87 -11.19 -9.50
N ASP A 71 5.57 -10.70 -10.69
CA ASP A 71 6.56 -10.53 -11.74
C ASP A 71 7.40 -9.27 -11.47
N MET A 72 8.68 -9.29 -11.86
CA MET A 72 9.52 -8.11 -11.75
C MET A 72 9.08 -7.04 -12.75
N LEU A 73 8.99 -5.79 -12.29
CA LEU A 73 8.75 -4.64 -13.16
C LEU A 73 10.00 -4.23 -13.94
N ASN A 74 11.18 -4.55 -13.42
CA ASN A 74 12.47 -4.20 -13.99
C ASN A 74 13.23 -5.46 -14.43
N GLU A 75 14.03 -5.35 -15.48
CA GLU A 75 14.89 -6.44 -15.96
C GLU A 75 16.09 -6.69 -15.04
N LYS A 76 16.55 -5.65 -14.32
CA LYS A 76 17.67 -5.76 -13.37
C LYS A 76 17.24 -6.55 -12.14
N ALA A 77 17.89 -7.69 -11.91
CA ALA A 77 17.70 -8.49 -10.71
C ALA A 77 18.10 -7.69 -9.46
N PRO A 78 17.33 -7.77 -8.36
CA PRO A 78 17.67 -7.08 -7.12
C PRO A 78 18.89 -7.72 -6.46
N GLU A 79 19.61 -6.91 -5.69
CA GLU A 79 20.71 -7.38 -4.85
C GLU A 79 20.19 -8.01 -3.56
N LYS A 80 20.96 -8.94 -3.00
CA LYS A 80 20.65 -9.53 -1.70
C LYS A 80 20.76 -8.46 -0.61
N LEU A 81 19.71 -8.31 0.18
CA LEU A 81 19.65 -7.43 1.33
C LEU A 81 20.27 -8.10 2.55
N ASP A 82 21.20 -7.40 3.20
CA ASP A 82 21.68 -7.75 4.53
C ASP A 82 20.68 -7.27 5.59
N LEU A 83 20.39 -8.15 6.56
CA LEU A 83 19.34 -7.96 7.56
C LEU A 83 19.77 -7.08 8.75
N GLN A 84 21.06 -6.80 8.88
CA GLN A 84 21.62 -6.05 10.01
C GLN A 84 21.45 -4.53 9.83
N THR A 85 20.22 -4.04 9.85
CA THR A 85 19.96 -2.59 9.72
C THR A 85 20.39 -1.82 10.96
N LYS A 86 21.04 -0.67 10.75
CA LYS A 86 21.39 0.26 11.83
C LYS A 86 20.21 1.18 12.15
N ILE A 87 19.52 1.67 11.11
CA ILE A 87 18.34 2.53 11.27
C ILE A 87 17.15 1.70 11.77
N ASP A 88 16.42 2.30 12.70
CA ASP A 88 15.14 1.83 13.19
C ASP A 88 14.02 2.49 12.37
N LEU A 89 12.97 1.74 11.99
CA LEU A 89 11.82 2.31 11.27
C LEU A 89 11.18 3.52 11.98
N ALA A 90 11.25 3.53 13.31
CA ALA A 90 10.72 4.61 14.13
C ALA A 90 11.59 5.88 14.07
N THR A 91 12.90 5.75 13.82
CA THR A 91 13.83 6.88 13.76
C THR A 91 13.81 7.58 12.42
N ILE A 92 13.40 6.89 11.34
CA ILE A 92 13.24 7.47 9.99
C ILE A 92 12.42 8.76 10.02
N LYS A 93 11.34 8.79 10.81
CA LYS A 93 10.52 10.01 10.94
C LYS A 93 11.34 11.19 11.47
N GLY A 94 12.13 10.99 12.52
CA GLY A 94 12.97 12.02 13.13
C GLY A 94 14.03 12.53 12.14
N ILE A 95 14.76 11.62 11.51
CA ILE A 95 15.78 11.95 10.48
C ILE A 95 15.19 12.84 9.38
N LEU A 96 13.97 12.52 8.93
CA LEU A 96 13.29 13.29 7.90
C LEU A 96 12.78 14.64 8.40
N GLN A 97 12.26 14.71 9.64
CA GLN A 97 11.79 15.96 10.23
C GLN A 97 12.94 16.95 10.43
N ASP A 98 14.11 16.48 10.86
CA ASP A 98 15.30 17.32 11.02
C ASP A 98 15.74 17.92 9.67
N GLU A 99 15.79 17.11 8.62
CA GLU A 99 16.14 17.61 7.28
C GLU A 99 15.04 18.49 6.66
N MET A 100 13.77 18.20 6.93
CA MET A 100 12.66 19.07 6.54
C MET A 100 12.80 20.46 7.18
N HIS A 101 13.14 20.51 8.47
CA HIS A 101 13.39 21.75 9.17
C HIS A 101 14.56 22.54 8.55
N ASN A 102 15.67 21.86 8.26
CA ASN A 102 16.84 22.47 7.59
C ASN A 102 16.50 23.05 6.20
N ARG A 103 15.46 22.55 5.54
CA ARG A 103 14.97 23.00 4.23
C ARG A 103 13.76 23.93 4.30
N ASN A 104 13.37 24.40 5.49
CA ASN A 104 12.19 25.23 5.73
C ASN A 104 10.87 24.60 5.24
N ILE A 105 10.76 23.27 5.32
CA ILE A 105 9.53 22.52 5.03
C ILE A 105 8.74 22.42 6.35
N THR A 106 7.59 23.09 6.41
CA THR A 106 6.79 23.23 7.64
C THR A 106 5.62 22.25 7.74
N GLU A 107 5.38 21.47 6.68
CA GLU A 107 4.29 20.52 6.60
C GLU A 107 4.51 19.29 7.51
N ASP A 108 3.43 18.68 7.97
CA ASP A 108 3.49 17.47 8.80
C ASP A 108 3.51 16.20 7.95
N ILE A 109 4.33 15.22 8.34
CA ILE A 109 4.30 13.88 7.73
C ILE A 109 3.07 13.10 8.25
N LYS A 110 2.16 12.75 7.33
CA LYS A 110 0.95 11.95 7.61
C LYS A 110 1.16 10.46 7.41
N LYS A 111 1.95 10.09 6.41
CA LYS A 111 2.28 8.69 6.11
C LYS A 111 3.70 8.58 5.60
N ILE A 112 4.37 7.49 5.95
CA ILE A 112 5.68 7.11 5.42
C ILE A 112 5.53 5.78 4.69
N ILE A 113 6.02 5.72 3.46
CA ILE A 113 6.26 4.49 2.72
C ILE A 113 7.76 4.33 2.61
N ALA A 114 8.34 3.36 3.31
CA ALA A 114 9.78 3.13 3.36
C ALA A 114 10.11 1.78 2.74
N ILE A 115 11.07 1.77 1.82
CA ILE A 115 11.57 0.57 1.16
C ILE A 115 13.07 0.48 1.42
N ILE A 116 13.50 -0.51 2.19
CA ILE A 116 14.92 -0.82 2.32
C ILE A 116 15.32 -1.84 1.27
N GLN A 117 16.40 -1.55 0.55
CA GLN A 117 17.00 -2.44 -0.43
C GLN A 117 18.51 -2.25 -0.43
N ASN A 118 19.22 -3.21 -1.02
CA ASN A 118 20.64 -3.06 -1.29
C ASN A 118 20.83 -2.50 -2.71
N LEU A 119 21.65 -1.46 -2.86
CA LEU A 119 21.96 -0.82 -4.12
C LEU A 119 23.46 -0.56 -4.18
N ASP A 120 24.14 -1.21 -5.13
CA ASP A 120 25.59 -1.12 -5.31
C ASP A 120 26.35 -1.44 -4.01
N GLY A 121 25.88 -2.48 -3.30
CA GLY A 121 26.44 -2.91 -2.01
C GLY A 121 26.13 -2.02 -0.81
N LYS A 122 25.31 -0.97 -0.98
CA LYS A 122 24.86 -0.08 0.10
C LYS A 122 23.39 -0.30 0.44
N ARG A 123 23.08 -0.34 1.74
CA ARG A 123 21.69 -0.39 2.22
C ARG A 123 21.08 1.01 2.17
N ILE A 124 20.12 1.18 1.28
CA ILE A 124 19.43 2.46 1.06
C ILE A 124 17.95 2.29 1.43
N TRP A 125 17.47 3.21 2.25
CA TRP A 125 16.06 3.43 2.51
C TRP A 125 15.50 4.42 1.50
N ASN A 126 14.69 3.96 0.55
CA ASN A 126 13.89 4.82 -0.29
C ASN A 126 12.59 5.14 0.44
N VAL A 127 12.45 6.38 0.88
CA VAL A 127 11.33 6.83 1.69
C VAL A 127 10.49 7.80 0.90
N THR A 128 9.19 7.55 0.83
CA THR A 128 8.18 8.49 0.31
C THR A 128 7.25 8.88 1.44
N CYS A 129 7.23 10.15 1.79
CA CYS A 129 6.33 10.72 2.79
C CYS A 129 5.17 11.43 2.12
N MET A 130 3.96 11.24 2.65
CA MET A 130 2.82 12.08 2.34
C MET A 130 2.73 13.19 3.37
N LEU A 131 2.78 14.44 2.90
CA LEU A 131 2.71 15.63 3.74
C LEU A 131 1.26 16.14 3.86
N SER A 132 0.97 16.96 4.87
CA SER A 132 -0.34 17.61 5.03
C SER A 132 -0.73 18.52 3.85
N GLY A 133 0.24 19.08 3.14
CA GLY A 133 0.05 20.06 2.05
C GLY A 133 -0.26 19.49 0.66
N MET A 134 -0.74 18.25 0.54
CA MET A 134 -0.93 17.54 -0.75
C MET A 134 0.37 17.33 -1.55
N GLU A 135 1.49 17.20 -0.86
CA GLU A 135 2.79 16.99 -1.47
C GLU A 135 3.44 15.70 -0.99
N LEU A 136 4.33 15.19 -1.82
CA LEU A 136 5.15 14.05 -1.52
C LEU A 136 6.58 14.51 -1.28
N LEU A 137 7.18 14.00 -0.21
CA LEU A 137 8.62 14.12 0.02
C LEU A 137 9.25 12.78 -0.29
N ARG A 138 10.18 12.72 -1.24
CA ARG A 138 10.96 11.51 -1.50
C ARG A 138 12.36 11.72 -0.97
N ALA A 139 12.86 10.78 -0.20
CA ALA A 139 14.19 10.82 0.37
C ALA A 139 14.89 9.47 0.23
N HIS A 140 16.20 9.51 0.00
CA HIS A 140 17.06 8.34 0.03
C HIS A 140 17.95 8.46 1.27
N VAL A 141 17.82 7.55 2.23
CA VAL A 141 18.59 7.56 3.47
C VAL A 141 19.56 6.37 3.45
N GLU A 142 20.85 6.63 3.64
CA GLU A 142 21.85 5.55 3.75
C GLU A 142 21.82 4.96 5.16
N ASP A 143 21.66 3.64 5.28
CA ASP A 143 21.46 2.98 6.58
C ASP A 143 22.69 3.08 7.50
N SER A 144 23.90 3.05 6.97
CA SER A 144 25.14 3.05 7.76
C SER A 144 25.45 4.42 8.40
N SER A 145 25.36 5.48 7.59
CA SER A 145 25.67 6.86 7.99
C SER A 145 24.48 7.60 8.58
N GLU A 146 23.25 7.08 8.41
CA GLU A 146 22.00 7.73 8.81
C GLU A 146 21.78 9.08 8.09
N SER A 147 22.50 9.31 7.00
CA SER A 147 22.46 10.55 6.23
C SER A 147 21.48 10.47 5.07
N ILE A 148 20.87 11.62 4.75
CA ILE A 148 20.01 11.77 3.59
C ILE A 148 20.87 12.06 2.36
N LEU A 149 20.95 11.11 1.45
CA LEU A 149 21.71 11.22 0.20
C LEU A 149 21.01 12.11 -0.82
N LYS A 150 19.68 12.05 -0.84
CA LYS A 150 18.83 12.79 -1.77
C LYS A 150 17.50 13.08 -1.10
N MET A 151 16.97 14.29 -1.28
CA MET A 151 15.61 14.64 -0.89
C MET A 151 14.98 15.56 -1.92
N GLU A 152 13.80 15.20 -2.40
CA GLU A 152 13.03 15.91 -3.41
C GLU A 152 11.58 16.09 -2.97
N ARG A 153 11.04 17.29 -3.14
CA ARG A 153 9.62 17.61 -2.93
C ARG A 153 8.91 17.51 -4.28
N VAL A 154 7.81 16.77 -4.32
CA VAL A 154 7.03 16.52 -5.54
C VAL A 154 5.57 16.85 -5.26
N SER A 155 5.00 17.76 -6.04
CA SER A 155 3.57 18.06 -5.96
C SER A 155 2.76 16.91 -6.54
N MET A 156 1.68 16.50 -5.88
CA MET A 156 0.74 15.54 -6.47
C MET A 156 0.12 16.05 -7.77
N LEU A 157 -0.04 17.37 -7.93
CA LEU A 157 -0.54 17.96 -9.18
C LEU A 157 0.40 17.71 -10.35
N ASP A 158 1.71 17.72 -10.13
CA ASP A 158 2.69 17.45 -11.18
C ASP A 158 2.68 15.98 -11.58
N ILE A 159 2.41 15.08 -10.63
CA ILE A 159 2.21 13.66 -10.92
C ILE A 159 0.94 13.48 -11.75
N ILE A 160 -0.18 14.08 -11.35
CA ILE A 160 -1.46 14.00 -12.08
C ILE A 160 -1.32 14.53 -13.51
N LYS A 161 -0.56 15.62 -13.71
CA LYS A 161 -0.28 16.16 -15.06
C LYS A 161 0.56 15.21 -15.92
N LYS A 162 1.44 14.40 -15.32
CA LYS A 162 2.31 13.45 -16.03
C LYS A 162 1.63 12.12 -16.33
N VAL A 163 0.61 11.75 -15.55
CA VAL A 163 -0.16 10.52 -15.75
C VAL A 163 -1.21 10.78 -16.83
N SER A 164 -1.30 9.91 -17.84
CA SER A 164 -2.31 10.08 -18.88
C SER A 164 -3.72 9.92 -18.28
N PRO A 165 -4.75 10.57 -18.83
CA PRO A 165 -6.14 10.39 -18.38
C PRO A 165 -6.58 8.92 -18.37
N GLU A 166 -6.04 8.09 -19.26
CA GLU A 166 -6.29 6.64 -19.35
C GLU A 166 -5.71 5.88 -18.15
N GLN A 167 -4.47 6.18 -17.76
CA GLN A 167 -3.84 5.60 -16.57
C GLN A 167 -4.53 6.05 -15.28
N PHE A 168 -4.95 7.31 -15.22
CA PHE A 168 -5.68 7.84 -14.07
C PHE A 168 -7.05 7.16 -13.90
N LYS A 169 -7.75 6.88 -15.01
CA LYS A 169 -9.01 6.13 -15.01
C LYS A 169 -8.81 4.67 -14.56
N ALA A 170 -7.68 4.04 -14.92
CA ALA A 170 -7.32 2.70 -14.45
C ALA A 170 -7.00 2.68 -12.94
N MET A 171 -6.37 3.73 -12.40
CA MET A 171 -6.08 3.84 -10.97
C MET A 171 -7.34 4.06 -10.12
N GLN A 172 -8.33 4.80 -10.64
CA GLN A 172 -9.64 4.94 -9.95
C GLN A 172 -10.49 3.67 -10.03
N GLY A 173 -10.32 2.86 -11.08
CA GLY A 173 -11.05 1.61 -11.28
C GLY A 173 -10.69 0.47 -10.33
N GLN A 174 -9.58 0.56 -9.59
CA GLN A 174 -9.11 -0.53 -8.71
C GLN A 174 -9.62 -0.49 -7.25
N GLN A 175 -10.43 0.51 -6.85
CA GLN A 175 -11.04 0.54 -5.52
C GLN A 175 -12.53 0.18 -5.48
N THR A 176 -13.14 -0.19 -6.60
CA THR A 176 -14.53 -0.68 -6.63
C THR A 176 -14.62 -1.97 -7.45
N GLY A 177 -14.71 -3.10 -6.76
CA GLY A 177 -15.31 -4.33 -7.32
C GLY A 177 -14.33 -5.37 -7.85
N GLU A 178 -14.45 -6.57 -7.29
CA GLU A 178 -13.87 -7.82 -7.78
C GLU A 178 -14.22 -8.11 -9.26
N GLY A 179 -13.23 -8.64 -9.99
CA GLY A 179 -13.44 -9.75 -10.93
C GLY A 179 -13.66 -9.40 -12.41
N ALA A 180 -12.58 -9.51 -13.21
CA ALA A 180 -12.56 -10.32 -14.44
C ALA A 180 -11.19 -10.27 -15.13
N GLN A 181 -10.54 -11.44 -15.21
CA GLN A 181 -9.72 -11.82 -16.36
C GLN A 181 -10.66 -12.25 -17.51
N PRO A 182 -10.25 -12.12 -18.78
CA PRO A 182 -9.63 -13.29 -19.42
C PRO A 182 -8.56 -12.97 -20.48
N THR A 183 -7.48 -13.76 -20.54
CA THR A 183 -7.04 -14.33 -21.82
C THR A 183 -6.38 -15.70 -21.60
N GLN A 184 -6.77 -16.64 -22.47
CA GLN A 184 -6.67 -18.09 -22.41
C GLN A 184 -5.30 -18.64 -22.86
N MET A 185 -4.93 -19.85 -22.40
CA MET A 185 -4.66 -20.99 -23.30
C MET A 185 -4.93 -22.34 -22.58
N ALA A 186 -5.33 -23.32 -23.38
CA ALA A 186 -6.01 -24.60 -23.14
C ALA A 186 -5.41 -25.56 -22.08
N THR A 187 -6.26 -26.30 -21.34
CA THR A 187 -6.82 -27.63 -21.73
C THR A 187 -7.89 -28.14 -20.75
N SER A 188 -8.98 -28.65 -21.32
CA SER A 188 -10.02 -29.58 -20.84
C SER A 188 -10.18 -29.94 -19.34
N ALA A 189 -11.30 -29.51 -18.74
CA ALA A 189 -12.23 -30.38 -18.00
C ALA A 189 -13.54 -29.59 -17.72
N ALA A 190 -14.70 -30.21 -17.95
CA ALA A 190 -16.01 -29.59 -17.78
C ALA A 190 -16.29 -29.26 -16.29
N PRO A 191 -16.75 -28.05 -15.94
CA PRO A 191 -17.17 -27.74 -14.57
C PRO A 191 -18.61 -28.20 -14.32
N SER A 192 -18.81 -28.85 -13.17
CA SER A 192 -20.09 -29.35 -12.68
C SER A 192 -21.10 -28.23 -12.44
N ALA A 193 -22.39 -28.59 -12.52
CA ALA A 193 -23.54 -27.67 -12.46
C ALA A 193 -23.68 -26.90 -11.14
N ASP A 194 -22.99 -27.30 -10.07
CA ASP A 194 -23.15 -26.73 -8.72
C ASP A 194 -22.44 -25.39 -8.52
N ALA A 195 -21.39 -25.08 -9.29
CA ALA A 195 -20.65 -23.82 -9.15
C ALA A 195 -21.43 -22.61 -9.69
N LYS A 196 -22.32 -22.83 -10.67
CA LYS A 196 -23.12 -21.75 -11.30
C LYS A 196 -24.25 -21.26 -10.39
N SER A 197 -24.85 -22.14 -9.58
CA SER A 197 -25.96 -21.74 -8.68
C SER A 197 -25.47 -20.88 -7.51
N LEU A 198 -24.29 -21.20 -6.96
CA LEU A 198 -23.64 -20.45 -5.89
C LEU A 198 -23.22 -19.04 -6.33
N ALA A 199 -22.78 -18.88 -7.57
CA ALA A 199 -22.45 -17.58 -8.14
C ALA A 199 -23.70 -16.71 -8.34
N ALA A 200 -24.79 -17.29 -8.85
CA ALA A 200 -26.06 -16.58 -9.04
C ALA A 200 -26.68 -16.10 -7.71
N GLU A 201 -26.58 -16.90 -6.65
CA GLU A 201 -27.09 -16.52 -5.32
C GLU A 201 -26.29 -15.35 -4.71
N LYS A 202 -24.96 -15.33 -4.92
CA LYS A 202 -24.11 -14.22 -4.47
C LYS A 202 -24.39 -12.93 -5.22
N ILE A 203 -24.61 -13.00 -6.55
CA ILE A 203 -24.98 -11.85 -7.37
C ILE A 203 -26.30 -11.24 -6.89
N LYS A 204 -27.30 -12.08 -6.59
CA LYS A 204 -28.60 -11.61 -6.09
C LYS A 204 -28.50 -10.93 -4.72
N LYS A 205 -27.64 -11.45 -3.83
CA LYS A 205 -27.37 -10.83 -2.51
C LYS A 205 -26.68 -9.47 -2.64
N LEU A 206 -25.74 -9.31 -3.58
CA LEU A 206 -25.06 -8.04 -3.83
C LEU A 206 -26.01 -6.97 -4.36
N GLN A 207 -26.86 -7.31 -5.34
CA GLN A 207 -27.86 -6.38 -5.89
C GLN A 207 -28.86 -5.90 -4.82
N ALA A 208 -29.28 -6.80 -3.91
CA ALA A 208 -30.16 -6.43 -2.81
C ALA A 208 -29.48 -5.48 -1.79
N LEU A 209 -28.17 -5.64 -1.59
CA LEU A 209 -27.39 -4.79 -0.70
C LEU A 209 -27.18 -3.39 -1.29
N GLU A 210 -26.92 -3.30 -2.59
CA GLU A 210 -26.82 -2.02 -3.32
C GLU A 210 -28.14 -1.24 -3.25
N GLU A 211 -29.28 -1.90 -3.42
CA GLU A 211 -30.60 -1.25 -3.30
C GLU A 211 -30.87 -0.71 -1.88
N GLN A 212 -30.42 -1.42 -0.84
CA GLN A 212 -30.51 -0.94 0.55
C GLN A 212 -29.63 0.28 0.80
N ILE A 213 -28.42 0.30 0.27
CA ILE A 213 -27.50 1.43 0.40
C ILE A 213 -28.09 2.68 -0.27
N GLU A 214 -28.65 2.54 -1.47
CA GLU A 214 -29.24 3.70 -2.16
C GLU A 214 -30.47 4.24 -1.41
N LYS A 215 -31.32 3.36 -0.84
CA LYS A 215 -32.43 3.79 0.02
C LYS A 215 -31.96 4.55 1.26
N GLN A 216 -30.91 4.07 1.93
CA GLN A 216 -30.33 4.75 3.10
C GLN A 216 -29.73 6.11 2.73
N LYS A 217 -29.08 6.22 1.57
CA LYS A 217 -28.51 7.47 1.07
C LYS A 217 -29.58 8.52 0.81
N VAL A 218 -30.70 8.13 0.18
CA VAL A 218 -31.85 9.03 -0.05
C VAL A 218 -32.45 9.51 1.27
N GLU A 219 -32.60 8.62 2.26
CA GLU A 219 -33.13 8.98 3.58
C GLU A 219 -32.21 9.95 4.33
N LEU A 220 -30.90 9.70 4.33
CA LEU A 220 -29.92 10.61 4.94
C LEU A 220 -29.92 11.97 4.25
N GLN A 221 -30.05 12.02 2.92
CA GLN A 221 -30.15 13.27 2.18
C GLN A 221 -31.40 14.07 2.56
N LYS A 222 -32.53 13.38 2.75
CA LYS A 222 -33.79 14.00 3.21
C LYS A 222 -33.66 14.57 4.62
N GLN A 223 -33.04 13.82 5.54
CA GLN A 223 -32.76 14.30 6.90
C GLN A 223 -31.85 15.53 6.90
N LEU A 224 -30.82 15.52 6.05
CA LEU A 224 -29.88 16.64 5.93
C LEU A 224 -30.57 17.92 5.43
N ASN A 225 -31.51 17.80 4.50
CA ASN A 225 -32.32 18.94 4.04
C ASN A 225 -33.25 19.46 5.13
N GLN A 226 -33.94 18.58 5.88
CA GLN A 226 -34.78 19.00 7.02
C GLN A 226 -33.99 19.73 8.12
N ILE A 227 -32.75 19.31 8.37
CA ILE A 227 -31.85 20.00 9.31
C ILE A 227 -31.48 21.40 8.80
N LYS A 228 -31.27 21.58 7.49
CA LYS A 228 -30.98 22.89 6.89
C LYS A 228 -32.18 23.83 7.01
N ASP A 229 -33.38 23.36 6.72
CA ASP A 229 -34.61 24.17 6.76
C ASP A 229 -34.99 24.58 8.20
N SER A 230 -34.78 23.69 9.19
CA SER A 230 -35.00 24.01 10.60
C SER A 230 -33.98 25.00 11.18
N LYS A 231 -32.76 25.05 10.65
CA LYS A 231 -31.76 26.07 11.03
C LYS A 231 -32.08 27.45 10.44
N GLN A 232 -32.56 27.51 9.20
CA GLN A 232 -32.96 28.78 8.58
C GLN A 232 -34.17 29.43 9.29
N SER A 233 -35.19 28.65 9.64
CA SER A 233 -36.39 29.17 10.34
C SER A 233 -36.10 29.69 11.76
N LYS A 234 -35.14 29.10 12.49
CA LYS A 234 -34.70 29.60 13.81
C LYS A 234 -33.91 30.92 13.71
N SER A 235 -33.16 31.14 12.62
CA SER A 235 -32.41 32.38 12.41
C SER A 235 -33.30 33.59 12.12
N ALA A 236 -34.46 33.38 11.47
CA ALA A 236 -35.41 34.45 11.15
C ALA A 236 -36.20 34.95 12.38
N LYS A 237 -36.47 34.08 13.36
CA LYS A 237 -37.17 34.46 14.61
C LYS A 237 -36.32 35.26 15.61
N LYS A 238 -34.99 35.30 15.44
CA LYS A 238 -34.07 36.03 16.34
C LYS A 238 -33.77 37.47 15.89
N LYS A 239 -34.35 37.90 14.76
CA LYS A 239 -34.19 39.24 14.16
C LYS A 239 -35.47 40.10 14.19
N LYS A 240 -36.53 39.63 14.85
CA LYS A 240 -37.72 40.42 15.22
C LYS A 240 -37.75 40.54 16.73
#